data_AF-A0A2E5C6C4-F1
#
_entry.id   AF-A0A2E5C6C4-F1
#
_cell.length_a   1.000
_cell.length_b   1.000
_cell.length_c   1.000
_cell.angle_alpha   90.00
_cell.angle_beta   90.00
_cell.angle_gamma   90.00
#
_symmetry.space_group_name_H-M   'P 1'
#
loop_
_entity.id
_entity.type
_entity.pdbx_description
1 polymer ?
#
loop_
_entity_poly.entity_id
_entity_poly.type
_entity_poly.pdbx_seq_one_letter_code
_entity_poly.pdbx_strand_id
1 'polypeptide(L)'
;MAEAQVELANNPSASVHSPLANLAMYRETLKVSELNEEQIEAAARYLGTAADKNTAISDETVEAVNIILGTGLNLSNSQVNSLAQKADAIRAEILAAHDSAQEENIEAAHSH
;
A
#
# COMPACT_ATOMS: atom_id res chain seq x y z
N MET A 1 19.00 -6.44 -15.16
CA MET A 1 17.86 -7.33 -14.81
C MET A 1 18.19 -8.22 -13.61
N ALA A 2 19.38 -8.83 -13.56
CA ALA A 2 19.81 -9.64 -12.41
C ALA A 2 20.14 -8.79 -11.15
N GLU A 3 20.74 -7.61 -11.31
CA GLU A 3 21.17 -6.76 -10.18
C GLU A 3 20.00 -6.15 -9.41
N ALA A 4 18.92 -5.78 -10.09
CA ALA A 4 17.69 -5.26 -9.46
C ALA A 4 16.96 -6.32 -8.59
N GLN A 5 17.14 -7.61 -8.88
CA GLN A 5 16.59 -8.70 -8.07
C GLN A 5 17.44 -9.00 -6.83
N VAL A 6 18.75 -8.72 -6.90
CA VAL A 6 19.69 -8.92 -5.77
C VAL A 6 19.60 -7.78 -4.75
N GLU A 7 19.37 -6.54 -5.19
CA GLU A 7 19.06 -5.42 -4.28
C GLU A 7 17.73 -5.64 -3.52
N LEU A 8 16.73 -6.24 -4.18
CA LEU A 8 15.42 -6.54 -3.59
C LEU A 8 15.49 -7.60 -2.48
N ALA A 9 16.42 -8.54 -2.58
CA ALA A 9 16.61 -9.61 -1.59
C ALA A 9 17.37 -9.13 -0.33
N ASN A 10 18.17 -8.06 -0.45
CA ASN A 10 19.09 -7.62 0.62
C ASN A 10 18.63 -6.33 1.32
N ASN A 11 17.52 -5.72 0.88
CA ASN A 11 17.02 -4.49 1.47
C ASN A 11 15.49 -4.48 1.43
N PRO A 12 14.79 -4.97 2.48
CA PRO A 12 13.32 -5.00 2.50
C PRO A 12 12.70 -3.60 2.41
N SER A 13 13.48 -2.54 2.67
CA SER A 13 13.09 -1.14 2.43
C SER A 13 13.14 -0.70 0.95
N ALA A 14 13.88 -1.40 0.08
CA ALA A 14 13.98 -1.11 -1.34
C ALA A 14 12.80 -1.64 -2.17
N SER A 15 11.96 -2.50 -1.58
CA SER A 15 10.73 -3.03 -2.20
C SER A 15 9.53 -2.09 -2.08
N VAL A 16 9.68 -0.92 -1.46
CA VAL A 16 8.65 0.11 -1.52
C VAL A 16 8.68 0.68 -2.94
N HIS A 17 7.90 0.08 -3.83
CA HIS A 17 7.49 0.73 -5.06
C HIS A 17 7.12 2.18 -4.71
N SER A 18 7.75 3.17 -5.37
CA SER A 18 7.59 4.59 -5.07
C SER A 18 6.12 4.91 -4.73
N PRO A 19 5.81 5.64 -3.63
CA PRO A 19 4.43 5.96 -3.28
C PRO A 19 3.64 6.54 -4.45
N LEU A 20 4.30 7.36 -5.28
CA LEU A 20 3.71 7.91 -6.51
C LEU A 20 3.39 6.84 -7.56
N ALA A 21 4.29 5.85 -7.74
CA ALA A 21 4.07 4.74 -8.66
C ALA A 21 2.90 3.85 -8.20
N ASN A 22 2.80 3.59 -6.89
CA ASN A 22 1.68 2.86 -6.32
C ASN A 22 0.36 3.62 -6.48
N LEU A 23 0.32 4.93 -6.23
CA LEU A 23 -0.90 5.73 -6.50
C LEU A 23 -1.27 5.75 -7.99
N ALA A 24 -0.29 5.73 -8.89
CA ALA A 24 -0.54 5.62 -10.31
C ALA A 24 -1.15 4.25 -10.68
N MET A 25 -0.65 3.16 -10.12
CA MET A 25 -1.22 1.82 -10.32
C MET A 25 -2.61 1.70 -9.71
N TYR A 26 -2.81 2.19 -8.49
CA TYR A 26 -4.12 2.30 -7.84
C TYR A 26 -5.14 3.00 -8.75
N ARG A 27 -4.79 4.19 -9.24
CA ARG A 27 -5.64 4.94 -10.18
C ARG A 27 -5.97 4.13 -11.42
N GLU A 28 -4.99 3.42 -11.98
CA GLU A 28 -5.20 2.61 -13.19
C GLU A 28 -6.13 1.42 -12.94
N THR A 29 -5.98 0.72 -11.82
CA THR A 29 -6.86 -0.37 -11.42
C THR A 29 -8.32 0.09 -11.29
N LEU A 30 -8.55 1.34 -10.87
CA LEU A 30 -9.89 1.89 -10.69
C LEU A 30 -10.53 2.50 -11.96
N LYS A 31 -9.83 2.54 -13.09
CA LYS A 31 -10.41 3.04 -14.36
C LYS A 31 -11.28 2.01 -15.09
N VAL A 32 -11.41 0.81 -14.54
CA VAL A 32 -12.29 -0.23 -15.09
C VAL A 32 -13.76 0.12 -14.83
N SER A 33 -14.65 -0.38 -15.68
CA SER A 33 -16.09 -0.08 -15.63
C SER A 33 -16.77 -0.61 -14.37
N GLU A 34 -16.32 -1.76 -13.87
CA GLU A 34 -16.80 -2.41 -12.65
C GLU A 34 -15.61 -3.08 -11.95
N LEU A 35 -15.59 -2.99 -10.62
CA LEU A 35 -14.57 -3.65 -9.79
C LEU A 35 -15.08 -4.98 -9.26
N ASN A 36 -14.33 -6.03 -9.55
CA ASN A 36 -14.43 -7.32 -8.88
C ASN A 36 -13.52 -7.36 -7.63
N GLU A 37 -13.64 -8.45 -6.86
CA GLU A 37 -12.87 -8.62 -5.62
C GLU A 37 -11.34 -8.59 -5.85
N GLU A 38 -10.85 -9.21 -6.92
CA GLU A 38 -9.42 -9.24 -7.26
C GLU A 38 -8.89 -7.82 -7.54
N GLN A 39 -9.67 -6.99 -8.22
CA GLN A 39 -9.31 -5.59 -8.49
C GLN A 39 -9.37 -4.74 -7.22
N ILE A 40 -10.30 -5.02 -6.30
CA ILE A 40 -10.32 -4.38 -4.98
C ILE A 40 -9.06 -4.75 -4.19
N GLU A 41 -8.65 -6.01 -4.22
CA GLU A 41 -7.42 -6.47 -3.55
C GLU A 41 -6.16 -5.84 -4.15
N ALA A 42 -6.07 -5.79 -5.49
CA ALA A 42 -4.96 -5.15 -6.18
C ALA A 42 -4.90 -3.64 -5.84
N ALA A 43 -6.04 -2.95 -5.90
CA ALA A 43 -6.13 -1.53 -5.54
C ALA A 43 -5.77 -1.32 -4.06
N ALA A 44 -6.26 -2.16 -3.15
CA ALA A 44 -5.93 -2.09 -1.73
C ALA A 44 -4.42 -2.22 -1.49
N ARG A 45 -3.77 -3.13 -2.22
CA ARG A 45 -2.32 -3.33 -2.13
C ARG A 45 -1.55 -2.10 -2.54
N TYR A 46 -1.92 -1.49 -3.66
CA TYR A 46 -1.27 -0.26 -4.11
C TYR A 46 -1.52 0.90 -3.14
N LEU A 47 -2.75 1.08 -2.67
CA LEU A 47 -3.07 2.17 -1.73
C LEU A 47 -2.37 1.98 -0.39
N GLY A 48 -2.43 0.79 0.20
CA GLY A 48 -1.80 0.48 1.49
C GLY A 48 -0.27 0.62 1.44
N THR A 49 0.35 0.23 0.33
CA THR A 49 1.81 0.37 0.13
C THR A 49 2.21 1.82 -0.14
N ALA A 50 1.33 2.64 -0.73
CA ALA A 50 1.59 4.06 -0.95
C ALA A 50 1.42 4.90 0.31
N ALA A 51 0.62 4.43 1.27
CA ALA A 51 0.24 5.18 2.44
C ALA A 51 1.42 5.41 3.40
N ASP A 52 1.36 6.51 4.15
CA ASP A 52 2.20 6.67 5.32
C ASP A 52 1.83 5.59 6.35
N LYS A 53 2.82 4.79 6.77
CA LYS A 53 2.61 3.67 7.69
C LYS A 53 1.98 4.05 9.03
N ASN A 54 2.08 5.32 9.44
CA ASN A 54 1.56 5.82 10.72
C ASN A 54 0.16 6.44 10.60
N THR A 55 -0.41 6.51 9.39
CA THR A 55 -1.72 7.15 9.16
C THR A 55 -2.74 6.11 8.71
N ALA A 56 -3.76 5.88 9.54
CA ALA A 56 -4.82 4.92 9.21
C ALA A 56 -5.59 5.31 7.94
N ILE A 57 -6.03 4.30 7.19
CA ILE A 57 -6.82 4.46 5.97
C ILE A 57 -8.29 4.19 6.32
N SER A 58 -9.14 5.21 6.24
CA SER A 58 -10.58 5.09 6.42
C SER A 58 -11.33 5.12 5.09
N ASP A 59 -12.65 4.91 5.15
CA ASP A 59 -13.56 5.04 4.01
C ASP A 59 -13.44 6.46 3.40
N GLU A 60 -13.39 7.50 4.24
CA GLU A 60 -13.20 8.89 3.80
C GLU A 60 -11.83 9.11 3.14
N THR A 61 -10.77 8.43 3.59
CA THR A 61 -9.46 8.48 2.94
C THR A 61 -9.54 7.93 1.52
N VAL A 62 -10.20 6.78 1.33
CA VAL A 62 -10.40 6.18 0.01
C VAL A 62 -11.18 7.11 -0.92
N GLU A 63 -12.30 7.67 -0.44
CA GLU A 63 -13.10 8.61 -1.21
C GLU A 63 -12.32 9.86 -1.60
N ALA A 64 -11.60 10.46 -0.65
CA ALA A 64 -10.78 11.64 -0.90
C ALA A 64 -9.69 11.37 -1.94
N VAL A 65 -8.98 10.23 -1.83
CA VAL A 65 -7.94 9.84 -2.78
C VAL A 65 -8.55 9.61 -4.18
N ASN A 66 -9.71 8.98 -4.27
CA ASN A 66 -10.40 8.77 -5.55
C ASN A 66 -10.79 10.09 -6.24
N ILE A 67 -11.26 11.05 -5.46
CA ILE A 67 -11.57 12.41 -5.95
C ILE A 67 -10.29 13.10 -6.44
N ILE A 68 -9.22 13.08 -5.64
CA ILE A 68 -7.95 13.74 -5.97
C ILE A 68 -7.32 13.14 -7.23
N LEU A 69 -7.33 11.82 -7.36
CA LEU A 69 -6.73 11.11 -8.49
C LEU A 69 -7.62 11.10 -9.74
N GLY A 70 -8.85 11.61 -9.63
CA GLY A 70 -9.80 11.69 -10.73
C GLY A 70 -10.04 10.30 -11.35
N THR A 71 -10.29 9.30 -10.50
CA THR A 71 -10.55 7.92 -10.96
C THR A 71 -11.85 7.84 -11.76
N GLY A 72 -12.80 8.74 -11.48
CA GLY A 72 -14.07 8.86 -12.21
C GLY A 72 -15.05 7.71 -11.93
N LEU A 73 -14.65 6.74 -11.12
CA LEU A 73 -15.46 5.60 -10.72
C LEU A 73 -16.22 5.92 -9.43
N ASN A 74 -17.53 5.74 -9.46
CA ASN A 74 -18.36 5.87 -8.27
C ASN A 74 -18.47 4.50 -7.60
N LEU A 75 -17.70 4.31 -6.52
CA LEU A 75 -17.70 3.07 -5.75
C LEU A 75 -18.97 2.99 -4.90
N SER A 76 -19.52 1.78 -4.77
CA SER A 76 -20.54 1.54 -3.73
C SER A 76 -19.92 1.62 -2.33
N ASN A 77 -20.72 1.94 -1.31
CA ASN A 77 -20.25 1.99 0.08
C ASN A 77 -19.56 0.68 0.52
N SER A 78 -20.05 -0.47 0.03
CA SER A 78 -19.42 -1.76 0.33
C SER A 78 -18.04 -1.91 -0.29
N GLN A 79 -17.81 -1.38 -1.49
CA GLN A 79 -16.52 -1.42 -2.16
C GLN A 79 -15.55 -0.43 -1.52
N VAL A 80 -16.02 0.77 -1.15
CA VAL A 80 -15.22 1.73 -0.38
C VAL A 80 -14.75 1.10 0.93
N ASN A 81 -15.67 0.50 1.68
CA ASN A 81 -15.37 -0.12 2.97
C ASN A 81 -14.39 -1.30 2.84
N SER A 82 -14.61 -2.18 1.85
CA SER A 82 -13.71 -3.31 1.58
C SER A 82 -12.31 -2.84 1.20
N LEU A 83 -12.22 -1.82 0.33
CA LEU A 83 -10.95 -1.25 -0.09
C LEU A 83 -10.20 -0.60 1.07
N ALA A 84 -10.89 0.17 1.92
CA ALA A 84 -10.30 0.82 3.08
C ALA A 84 -9.75 -0.20 4.09
N GLN A 85 -10.55 -1.21 4.45
CA GLN A 85 -10.13 -2.25 5.39
C GLN A 85 -8.90 -3.02 4.89
N LYS A 86 -8.91 -3.45 3.62
CA LYS A 86 -7.80 -4.20 3.03
C LYS A 86 -6.55 -3.32 2.88
N ALA A 87 -6.70 -2.06 2.48
CA ALA A 87 -5.56 -1.14 2.36
C ALA A 87 -4.94 -0.84 3.72
N ASP A 88 -5.76 -0.63 4.76
CA ASP A 88 -5.28 -0.37 6.12
C ASP A 88 -4.58 -1.59 6.72
N ALA A 89 -5.07 -2.80 6.44
CA ALA A 89 -4.41 -4.04 6.85
C ALA A 89 -2.99 -4.12 6.25
N ILE A 90 -2.84 -3.81 4.97
CA ILE A 90 -1.53 -3.81 4.28
C ILE A 90 -0.60 -2.73 4.85
N ARG A 91 -1.12 -1.52 5.13
CA ARG A 91 -0.37 -0.47 5.82
C ARG A 91 0.10 -0.95 7.20
N ALA A 92 -0.77 -1.60 7.97
CA ALA A 92 -0.46 -2.10 9.30
C ALA A 92 0.61 -3.20 9.27
N GLU A 93 0.57 -4.09 8.27
CA GLU A 93 1.62 -5.09 8.04
C GLU A 93 2.97 -4.43 7.74
N ILE A 94 2.99 -3.36 6.95
CA ILE A 94 4.22 -2.59 6.65
C ILE A 94 4.78 -1.93 7.92
N LEU A 95 3.91 -1.37 8.77
CA LEU A 95 4.33 -0.81 10.05
C LEU A 95 4.95 -1.88 10.95
N ALA A 96 4.28 -3.02 11.11
CA ALA A 96 4.77 -4.11 11.93
C ALA A 96 6.12 -4.65 11.44
N ALA A 97 6.27 -4.85 10.12
CA ALA A 97 7.53 -5.29 9.53
C ALA A 97 8.67 -4.27 9.73
N HIS A 98 8.35 -2.97 9.65
CA HIS A 98 9.32 -1.91 9.92
C HIS A 98 9.79 -1.93 11.38
N ASP A 99 8.87 -2.07 12.33
CA ASP A 99 9.18 -2.03 13.75
C ASP A 99 10.01 -3.24 14.16
N SER A 100 9.68 -4.44 13.65
CA SER A 100 10.50 -5.64 13.84
C SER A 100 11.91 -5.51 13.27
N ALA A 101 12.07 -4.95 12.07
CA ALA A 101 13.39 -4.73 11.48
C ALA A 101 14.24 -3.72 12.27
N GLN A 102 13.60 -2.77 12.95
CA GLN A 102 14.28 -1.80 13.80
C GLN A 102 14.78 -2.44 15.10
N GLU A 103 14.01 -3.36 15.70
CA GLU A 103 14.42 -4.11 16.90
C GLU A 103 15.66 -4.98 16.64
N GLU A 104 15.69 -5.73 15.53
CA GLU A 104 16.85 -6.58 15.17
C GLU A 104 18.15 -5.77 14.99
N ASN A 105 18.03 -4.56 14.43
CA ASN A 105 19.19 -3.68 14.21
C ASN A 105 19.75 -3.10 15.52
N ILE A 106 18.89 -2.87 16.52
CA ILE A 106 19.30 -2.40 17.85
C ILE A 106 20.06 -3.51 18.58
N GLU A 107 19.59 -4.76 18.52
CA GLU A 107 20.27 -5.92 19.13
C GLU A 107 21.64 -6.19 18.51
N ALA A 108 21.76 -6.07 17.18
CA ALA A 108 23.04 -6.21 16.48
C ALA A 108 24.05 -5.12 16.88
N ALA A 109 23.58 -3.89 17.10
CA ALA A 109 24.44 -2.75 17.48
C ALA A 109 24.93 -2.80 18.94
N HIS A 110 24.23 -3.53 19.84
CA HIS A 110 24.61 -3.67 21.26
C HIS A 110 25.54 -4.87 21.52
N SER A 111 25.82 -5.66 20.49
CA SER A 111 26.66 -6.87 20.56
C SER A 111 28.13 -6.62 20.15
N HIS A 112 28.53 -5.36 19.97
CA HIS A 112 29.87 -4.94 19.53
C HIS A 112 30.59 -4.02 20.53
#